data_AF-A0A9P1ANQ2-F1
#
_entry.id   AF-A0A9P1ANQ2-F1
#
_cell.length_a   1.000
_cell.length_b   1.000
_cell.length_c   1.000
_cell.angle_alpha   90.00
_cell.angle_beta   90.00
_cell.angle_gamma   90.00
#
_symmetry.space_group_name_H-M   'P 1'
#
loop_
_entity.id
_entity.type
_entity.pdbx_description
1 polymer ?
#
loop_
_entity_poly.entity_id
_entity_poly.type
_entity_poly.pdbx_seq_one_letter_code
_entity_poly.pdbx_strand_id
1 'polypeptide(L)'
;MDDYSILCYDLWSMFHSYLHQNMLVYCYGLCLHRRIHQHYRTTCCVGTPMVINNWYHCGPLSANYNLTCCPTGGYWATWSAWQKLTDQIAWTRSRTCLSGGYSCACTGDSVETKYTCPCSAISVITTDSNPCSTALPSLTPFSVRTPVNLGSQCQSMFVLEASNFRYVFYTADTDGTYYTSVGVVNSGGTCTAVKFYNGTTGTNGQFYKFYFTCNPQTGYFDGTYQGTAMTNVTSIAQFY
;
A
#
# COMPACT_ATOMS: atom_id res chain seq x y z
N MET A 1 9.03 -41.58 -29.98
CA MET A 1 9.57 -40.65 -28.97
C MET A 1 8.84 -39.34 -29.14
N ASP A 2 7.81 -38.98 -28.38
CA ASP A 2 7.15 -39.63 -27.24
C ASP A 2 5.66 -39.24 -27.25
N ASP A 3 4.85 -40.16 -26.73
CA ASP A 3 3.41 -40.09 -26.52
C ASP A 3 2.98 -38.96 -25.58
N TYR A 4 1.86 -38.29 -25.92
CA TYR A 4 0.92 -37.77 -24.91
C TYR A 4 -0.52 -38.01 -25.38
N SER A 5 -0.98 -39.23 -25.13
CA SER A 5 -2.40 -39.59 -25.06
C SER A 5 -3.04 -38.90 -23.85
N ILE A 6 -3.92 -37.92 -24.07
CA ILE A 6 -4.83 -37.43 -23.02
C ILE A 6 -6.19 -38.06 -23.27
N LEU A 7 -6.51 -39.02 -22.41
CA LEU A 7 -7.78 -39.73 -22.31
C LEU A 7 -8.92 -38.74 -21.98
N CYS A 8 -9.76 -38.44 -22.96
CA CYS A 8 -11.15 -38.09 -22.69
C CYS A 8 -11.89 -39.39 -22.41
N TYR A 9 -12.08 -39.74 -21.14
CA TYR A 9 -13.00 -40.81 -20.78
C TYR A 9 -14.43 -40.39 -21.14
N ASP A 10 -14.95 -41.02 -22.19
CA ASP A 10 -16.37 -41.06 -22.53
C ASP A 10 -17.14 -41.71 -21.38
N LEU A 11 -17.84 -40.90 -20.59
CA LEU A 11 -18.97 -41.36 -19.77
C LEU A 11 -20.24 -41.41 -20.65
N TRP A 12 -20.17 -42.18 -21.74
CA TRP A 12 -21.28 -42.38 -22.69
C TRP A 12 -21.93 -43.76 -22.56
N SER A 13 -21.98 -44.34 -21.35
CA SER A 13 -22.54 -45.69 -21.17
C SER A 13 -23.30 -45.97 -19.87
N MET A 14 -23.97 -45.00 -19.27
CA MET A 14 -25.05 -45.28 -18.31
C MET A 14 -26.16 -44.25 -18.50
N PHE A 15 -27.42 -44.71 -18.51
CA PHE A 15 -28.66 -43.95 -18.75
C PHE A 15 -29.12 -43.81 -20.20
N HIS A 16 -29.31 -44.95 -20.87
CA HIS A 16 -30.51 -45.09 -21.71
C HIS A 16 -31.65 -45.63 -20.87
N SER A 17 -32.51 -44.75 -20.40
CA SER A 17 -33.97 -44.90 -20.33
C SER A 17 -34.54 -43.92 -19.31
N TYR A 18 -35.70 -43.35 -19.65
CA TYR A 18 -36.58 -42.47 -18.88
C TYR A 18 -36.44 -40.95 -19.08
N LEU A 19 -37.31 -40.50 -19.99
CA LEU A 19 -38.21 -39.35 -19.88
C LEU A 19 -37.62 -37.92 -19.88
N HIS A 20 -38.16 -37.16 -20.84
CA HIS A 20 -38.39 -35.71 -20.81
C HIS A 20 -38.37 -35.09 -19.40
N GLN A 21 -37.39 -34.23 -19.14
CA GLN A 21 -37.54 -32.85 -18.61
C GLN A 21 -36.20 -32.35 -18.04
N ASN A 22 -35.82 -31.13 -18.43
CA ASN A 22 -34.87 -30.24 -17.76
C ASN A 22 -33.46 -30.80 -17.46
N MET A 23 -32.62 -30.90 -18.51
CA MET A 23 -31.17 -30.99 -18.32
C MET A 23 -30.57 -29.59 -18.15
N LEU A 24 -30.42 -29.15 -16.90
CA LEU A 24 -29.43 -28.15 -16.51
C LEU A 24 -28.04 -28.74 -16.78
N VAL A 25 -27.49 -28.46 -17.95
CA VAL A 25 -26.11 -28.81 -18.30
C VAL A 25 -25.19 -27.90 -17.50
N TYR A 26 -24.67 -28.41 -16.39
CA TYR A 26 -23.58 -27.78 -15.64
C TYR A 26 -22.32 -27.80 -16.53
N CYS A 27 -22.04 -26.69 -17.21
CA CYS A 27 -20.79 -26.48 -17.94
C CYS A 27 -19.63 -26.27 -16.95
N TYR A 28 -19.06 -27.35 -16.44
CA TYR A 28 -17.74 -27.33 -15.82
C TYR A 28 -16.68 -27.40 -16.91
N GLY A 29 -16.01 -26.28 -17.13
CA GLY A 29 -14.89 -26.16 -18.04
C GLY A 29 -15.30 -25.66 -19.42
N LEU A 30 -14.64 -24.58 -19.85
CA LEU A 30 -14.22 -24.30 -21.24
C LEU A 30 -13.87 -22.81 -21.35
N CYS A 31 -12.75 -22.43 -20.77
CA CYS A 31 -11.88 -21.50 -21.47
C CYS A 31 -11.01 -22.35 -22.40
N LEU A 32 -10.75 -21.88 -23.63
CA LEU A 32 -9.84 -22.45 -24.66
C LEU A 32 -10.59 -22.93 -25.91
N HIS A 33 -10.80 -22.01 -26.86
CA HIS A 33 -10.61 -22.36 -28.26
C HIS A 33 -9.71 -21.30 -28.90
N ARG A 34 -8.51 -21.74 -29.34
CA ARG A 34 -7.74 -21.03 -30.36
C ARG A 34 -8.56 -21.10 -31.65
N ARG A 35 -8.53 -20.08 -32.52
CA ARG A 35 -9.20 -20.15 -33.83
C ARG A 35 -8.72 -21.40 -34.60
N ILE A 36 -9.48 -22.48 -34.50
CA ILE A 36 -9.38 -23.67 -35.32
C ILE A 36 -10.80 -23.85 -35.81
N HIS A 37 -10.97 -23.56 -37.11
CA HIS A 37 -12.15 -23.78 -37.95
C HIS A 37 -13.54 -23.81 -37.28
N GLN A 38 -14.35 -22.82 -37.70
CA GLN A 38 -15.81 -22.76 -37.62
C GLN A 38 -16.48 -24.11 -37.33
N HIS A 39 -17.00 -24.31 -36.11
CA HIS A 39 -18.29 -24.94 -35.93
C HIS A 39 -18.92 -24.55 -34.59
N TYR A 40 -20.12 -23.99 -34.73
CA TYR A 40 -21.18 -23.77 -33.75
C TYR A 40 -21.12 -24.66 -32.50
N ARG A 41 -20.92 -24.03 -31.33
CA ARG A 41 -21.83 -24.13 -30.18
C ARG A 41 -21.47 -23.07 -29.13
N THR A 42 -22.51 -22.35 -28.71
CA THR A 42 -22.62 -21.43 -27.57
C THR A 42 -21.35 -21.24 -26.74
N THR A 43 -20.64 -20.14 -26.96
CA THR A 43 -19.68 -19.58 -26.00
C THR A 43 -20.41 -19.36 -24.68
N CYS A 44 -19.99 -20.06 -23.62
CA CYS A 44 -20.51 -19.96 -22.26
C CYS A 44 -20.13 -18.61 -21.62
N CYS A 45 -20.60 -17.51 -22.21
CA CYS A 45 -20.40 -16.17 -21.71
C CYS A 45 -21.72 -15.64 -21.15
N VAL A 46 -21.69 -15.15 -19.91
CA VAL A 46 -22.69 -14.21 -19.41
C VAL A 46 -22.25 -12.82 -19.88
N GLY A 47 -22.63 -12.44 -21.10
CA GLY A 47 -22.21 -11.17 -21.74
C GLY A 47 -21.91 -11.31 -23.23
N THR A 48 -21.38 -10.24 -23.85
CA THR A 48 -21.01 -10.24 -25.28
C THR A 48 -19.63 -10.88 -25.46
N PRO A 49 -19.49 -11.92 -26.31
CA PRO A 49 -18.18 -12.48 -26.62
C PRO A 49 -17.34 -11.47 -27.42
N MET A 50 -16.08 -11.29 -27.04
CA MET A 50 -15.13 -10.42 -27.73
C MET A 50 -13.78 -11.12 -27.96
N VAL A 51 -13.03 -10.69 -28.97
CA VAL A 51 -11.75 -11.30 -29.33
C VAL A 51 -10.59 -10.36 -28.98
N ILE A 52 -9.69 -10.79 -28.11
CA ILE A 52 -8.46 -10.07 -27.73
C ILE A 52 -7.28 -11.03 -27.89
N ASN A 53 -6.22 -10.60 -28.57
CA ASN A 53 -5.03 -11.40 -28.86
C ASN A 53 -5.31 -12.76 -29.51
N ASN A 54 -6.34 -12.85 -30.36
CA ASN A 54 -6.76 -14.07 -31.05
C ASN A 54 -7.40 -15.16 -30.15
N TRP A 55 -7.86 -14.77 -28.97
CA TRP A 55 -8.62 -15.59 -28.01
C TRP A 55 -10.04 -15.05 -27.81
N TYR A 56 -11.01 -15.94 -27.56
CA TYR A 56 -12.38 -15.56 -27.16
C TYR A 56 -12.43 -15.22 -25.67
N HIS A 57 -13.00 -14.06 -25.36
CA HIS A 57 -13.20 -13.53 -24.00
C HIS A 57 -14.67 -13.16 -23.80
N CYS A 58 -15.14 -13.18 -22.56
CA CYS A 58 -16.46 -12.66 -22.19
C CYS A 58 -16.31 -11.21 -21.74
N GLY A 59 -16.95 -10.26 -22.45
CA GLY A 59 -16.80 -8.81 -22.23
C GLY A 59 -17.92 -8.16 -21.38
N PRO A 60 -17.85 -6.82 -21.14
CA PRO A 60 -16.91 -5.87 -21.74
C PRO A 60 -15.60 -5.74 -20.93
N LEU A 61 -14.48 -6.14 -21.55
CA LEU A 61 -13.12 -5.94 -21.02
C LEU A 61 -12.43 -4.81 -21.80
N SER A 62 -11.63 -3.98 -21.13
CA SER A 62 -10.84 -2.94 -21.82
C SER A 62 -9.79 -3.59 -22.74
N ALA A 63 -9.47 -2.94 -23.87
CA ALA A 63 -8.66 -3.52 -24.95
C ALA A 63 -7.21 -3.92 -24.58
N ASN A 64 -6.73 -3.57 -23.39
CA ASN A 64 -5.30 -3.68 -23.01
C ASN A 64 -4.97 -4.77 -21.96
N TYR A 65 -5.77 -5.84 -21.83
CA TYR A 65 -5.52 -6.86 -20.81
C TYR A 65 -4.96 -8.18 -21.37
N ASN A 66 -3.82 -8.61 -20.82
CA ASN A 66 -3.05 -9.79 -21.23
C ASN A 66 -3.28 -10.98 -20.26
N LEU A 67 -4.54 -11.38 -20.06
CA LEU A 67 -4.91 -12.32 -18.98
C LEU A 67 -5.14 -13.76 -19.49
N THR A 68 -4.59 -14.74 -18.77
CA THR A 68 -4.97 -16.16 -18.87
C THR A 68 -6.44 -16.29 -18.48
N CYS A 69 -7.22 -17.01 -19.30
CA CYS A 69 -8.69 -16.92 -19.30
C CYS A 69 -9.36 -17.15 -17.95
N CYS A 70 -8.74 -17.87 -17.00
CA CYS A 70 -8.96 -17.75 -15.56
C CYS A 70 -7.76 -18.33 -14.79
N PRO A 71 -6.95 -17.52 -14.09
CA PRO A 71 -5.85 -18.03 -13.28
C PRO A 71 -6.42 -18.75 -12.06
N THR A 72 -5.73 -19.78 -11.61
CA THR A 72 -6.01 -20.42 -10.33
C THR A 72 -5.94 -19.36 -9.23
N GLY A 73 -7.03 -19.20 -8.47
CA GLY A 73 -7.13 -18.18 -7.42
C GLY A 73 -7.68 -16.82 -7.86
N GLY A 74 -8.11 -16.68 -9.11
CA GLY A 74 -8.82 -15.50 -9.63
C GLY A 74 -7.97 -14.23 -9.72
N TYR A 75 -8.61 -13.11 -10.07
CA TYR A 75 -7.99 -11.79 -10.11
C TYR A 75 -8.56 -10.89 -9.03
N TRP A 76 -7.71 -10.51 -8.09
CA TRP A 76 -8.03 -9.55 -7.05
C TRP A 76 -7.79 -8.11 -7.54
N ALA A 77 -8.66 -7.19 -7.12
CA ALA A 77 -8.33 -5.77 -7.13
C ALA A 77 -7.18 -5.49 -6.14
N THR A 78 -6.51 -4.36 -6.32
CA THR A 78 -5.62 -3.82 -5.30
C THR A 78 -6.38 -3.62 -3.99
N TRP A 79 -5.70 -3.88 -2.88
CA TRP A 79 -6.23 -3.58 -1.55
C TRP A 79 -6.57 -2.10 -1.42
N SER A 80 -7.65 -1.80 -0.70
CA SER A 80 -7.95 -0.44 -0.27
C SER A 80 -6.88 0.09 0.68
N ALA A 81 -6.89 1.40 0.88
CA ALA A 81 -6.24 2.02 2.03
C ALA A 81 -6.68 1.36 3.34
N TRP A 82 -5.80 1.40 4.34
CA TRP A 82 -6.17 1.02 5.69
C TRP A 82 -7.19 2.01 6.25
N GLN A 83 -8.09 1.52 7.09
CA GLN A 83 -9.06 2.32 7.83
C GLN A 83 -9.01 1.93 9.30
N LYS A 84 -9.00 2.91 10.19
CA LYS A 84 -9.04 2.66 11.64
C LYS A 84 -10.46 2.20 12.01
N LEU A 85 -10.56 1.09 12.74
CA LEU A 85 -11.82 0.66 13.32
C LEU A 85 -12.18 1.55 14.52
N THR A 86 -13.46 1.93 14.60
CA THR A 86 -13.98 2.73 15.71
C THR A 86 -13.78 1.97 17.03
N ASP A 87 -13.29 2.69 18.05
CA ASP A 87 -13.06 2.19 19.41
C ASP A 87 -12.13 0.96 19.54
N GLN A 88 -11.33 0.67 18.51
CA GLN A 88 -10.38 -0.45 18.51
C GLN A 88 -8.98 -0.02 18.08
N ILE A 89 -7.96 -0.70 18.62
CA ILE A 89 -6.57 -0.63 18.13
C ILE A 89 -6.44 -1.64 16.99
N ALA A 90 -7.22 -1.41 15.93
CA ALA A 90 -7.29 -2.29 14.79
C ALA A 90 -7.52 -1.49 13.50
N TRP A 91 -6.90 -1.95 12.42
CA TRP A 91 -7.02 -1.37 11.10
C TRP A 91 -7.49 -2.43 10.12
N THR A 92 -8.45 -2.08 9.28
CA THR A 92 -9.02 -2.96 8.27
C THR A 92 -8.80 -2.41 6.87
N ARG A 93 -8.72 -3.31 5.89
CA ARG A 93 -8.75 -2.98 4.47
C ARG A 93 -9.50 -4.07 3.72
N SER A 94 -10.03 -3.74 2.55
CA SER A 94 -10.77 -4.68 1.72
C SER A 94 -10.27 -4.69 0.29
N ARG A 95 -10.58 -5.76 -0.43
CA ARG A 95 -10.36 -5.91 -1.86
C ARG A 95 -11.52 -6.67 -2.49
N THR A 96 -11.77 -6.42 -3.76
CA THR A 96 -12.86 -7.07 -4.51
C THR A 96 -12.29 -8.08 -5.48
N CYS A 97 -12.96 -9.23 -5.62
CA CYS A 97 -12.63 -10.21 -6.64
C CYS A 97 -13.18 -9.74 -8.00
N LEU A 98 -12.28 -9.34 -8.91
CA LEU A 98 -12.65 -8.83 -10.23
C LEU A 98 -13.11 -9.96 -11.17
N SER A 99 -12.65 -11.19 -10.94
CA SER A 99 -13.02 -12.37 -11.74
C SER A 99 -14.26 -13.12 -11.23
N GLY A 100 -14.83 -12.73 -10.08
CA GLY A 100 -15.90 -13.47 -9.43
C GLY A 100 -17.19 -13.56 -10.25
N GLY A 101 -17.51 -12.52 -11.01
CA GLY A 101 -18.66 -12.50 -11.93
C GLY A 101 -18.50 -13.36 -13.19
N TYR A 102 -17.29 -13.87 -13.45
CA TYR A 102 -16.95 -14.66 -14.63
C TYR A 102 -16.73 -16.14 -14.28
N SER A 103 -17.38 -16.63 -13.22
CA SER A 103 -17.25 -18.00 -12.70
C SER A 103 -15.82 -18.39 -12.29
N CYS A 104 -14.99 -17.39 -11.98
CA CYS A 104 -13.61 -17.58 -11.58
C CYS A 104 -13.38 -16.98 -10.20
N ALA A 105 -13.68 -17.80 -9.21
CA ALA A 105 -13.61 -17.43 -7.80
C ALA A 105 -12.17 -17.07 -7.41
N CYS A 106 -12.04 -15.98 -6.65
CA CYS A 106 -10.77 -15.65 -6.06
C CYS A 106 -10.55 -16.49 -4.79
N THR A 107 -9.31 -16.93 -4.56
CA THR A 107 -8.94 -17.66 -3.34
C THR A 107 -8.29 -16.71 -2.34
N GLY A 108 -8.69 -16.84 -1.07
CA GLY A 108 -8.22 -16.02 0.05
C GLY A 108 -9.22 -14.95 0.49
N ASP A 109 -8.82 -14.15 1.47
CA ASP A 109 -9.74 -13.20 2.12
C ASP A 109 -9.95 -11.93 1.29
N SER A 110 -11.18 -11.43 1.31
CA SER A 110 -11.56 -10.12 0.76
C SER A 110 -11.38 -8.98 1.76
N VAL A 111 -11.15 -9.30 3.03
CA VAL A 111 -10.96 -8.35 4.14
C VAL A 111 -9.75 -8.79 4.95
N GLU A 112 -8.92 -7.82 5.31
CA GLU A 112 -7.77 -8.02 6.19
C GLU A 112 -7.88 -7.08 7.37
N THR A 113 -7.57 -7.58 8.57
CA THR A 113 -7.52 -6.80 9.80
C THR A 113 -6.18 -7.03 10.50
N LYS A 114 -5.57 -5.95 10.99
CA LYS A 114 -4.37 -6.02 11.82
C LYS A 114 -4.50 -5.16 13.07
N TYR A 115 -3.74 -5.52 14.10
CA TYR A 115 -3.73 -4.86 15.40
C TYR A 115 -2.47 -3.99 15.63
N THR A 116 -1.67 -3.80 14.58
CA THR A 116 -0.50 -2.94 14.58
C THR A 116 -0.70 -1.76 13.64
N CYS A 117 -0.17 -0.60 14.03
CA CYS A 117 -0.26 0.64 13.27
C CYS A 117 0.24 0.41 11.83
N PRO A 118 -0.55 0.78 10.79
CA PRO A 118 -0.21 0.46 9.41
C PRO A 118 0.93 1.27 8.82
N CYS A 119 1.33 2.36 9.47
CA CYS A 119 2.31 3.27 8.94
C CYS A 119 3.74 2.75 9.09
N SER A 120 4.55 3.03 8.07
CA SER A 120 5.99 2.73 8.08
C SER A 120 6.70 3.55 9.14
N ALA A 121 7.59 2.91 9.90
CA ALA A 121 8.34 3.59 10.95
C ALA A 121 9.20 4.74 10.39
N ILE A 122 9.22 5.88 11.09
CA ILE A 122 10.10 6.99 10.76
C ILE A 122 11.53 6.63 11.19
N SER A 123 12.47 6.76 10.26
CA SER A 123 13.90 6.56 10.49
C SER A 123 14.63 7.88 10.81
N VAL A 124 15.92 7.81 11.12
CA VAL A 124 16.74 9.02 11.35
C VAL A 124 17.55 9.36 10.11
N ILE A 125 17.78 10.65 9.90
CA ILE A 125 18.77 11.13 8.93
C ILE A 125 20.15 11.05 9.58
N THR A 126 21.14 10.51 8.87
CA THR A 126 22.51 10.37 9.35
C THR A 126 23.46 11.22 8.51
N THR A 127 24.70 11.38 8.96
CA THR A 127 25.74 12.10 8.21
C THR A 127 26.05 11.43 6.87
N ASP A 128 26.02 10.10 6.83
CA ASP A 128 26.35 9.31 5.63
C ASP A 128 25.20 9.29 4.62
N SER A 129 23.97 9.50 5.10
CA SER A 129 22.77 9.57 4.28
C SER A 129 21.96 10.81 4.68
N ASN A 130 22.37 11.96 4.14
CA ASN A 130 21.76 13.27 4.39
C ASN A 130 21.06 13.86 3.15
N PRO A 131 19.79 13.49 2.88
CA PRO A 131 18.98 14.09 1.82
C PRO A 131 18.71 15.59 2.02
N CYS A 132 18.99 16.12 3.21
CA CYS A 132 18.76 17.52 3.56
C CYS A 132 19.97 18.42 3.34
N SER A 133 21.08 17.90 2.83
CA SER A 133 22.32 18.67 2.60
C SER A 133 22.12 19.94 1.75
N THR A 134 21.18 19.93 0.81
CA THR A 134 20.83 21.12 0.01
C THR A 134 19.91 22.09 0.75
N ALA A 135 18.96 21.58 1.54
CA ALA A 135 17.98 22.40 2.26
C ALA A 135 18.55 23.04 3.54
N LEU A 136 19.51 22.36 4.16
CA LEU A 136 20.21 22.77 5.39
C LEU A 136 21.73 22.68 5.13
N PRO A 137 22.27 23.56 4.27
CA PRO A 137 23.68 23.53 3.93
C PRO A 137 24.54 23.84 5.15
N SER A 138 25.66 23.13 5.29
CA SER A 138 26.64 23.30 6.37
C SER A 138 26.15 22.91 7.78
N LEU A 139 24.95 22.34 7.91
CA LEU A 139 24.46 21.80 9.18
C LEU A 139 24.55 20.27 9.21
N THR A 140 24.78 19.73 10.41
CA THR A 140 24.96 18.30 10.63
C THR A 140 23.71 17.69 11.25
N PRO A 141 23.19 16.57 10.72
CA PRO A 141 22.04 15.90 11.31
C PRO A 141 22.39 15.27 12.66
N PHE A 142 21.46 15.37 13.60
CA PHE A 142 21.50 14.79 14.92
C PHE A 142 20.13 14.22 15.29
N SER A 143 20.13 13.08 15.97
CA SER A 143 18.93 12.50 16.54
C SER A 143 19.26 11.98 17.92
N VAL A 144 18.49 12.41 18.93
CA VAL A 144 18.60 11.90 20.32
C VAL A 144 18.40 10.39 20.34
N ARG A 145 17.45 9.91 19.51
CA ARG A 145 17.14 8.51 19.28
C ARG A 145 16.33 8.36 18.01
N THR A 146 16.18 7.13 17.54
CA THR A 146 15.19 6.80 16.51
C THR A 146 13.78 7.11 17.02
N PRO A 147 12.90 7.73 16.20
CA PRO A 147 11.52 7.97 16.56
C PRO A 147 10.81 6.70 17.06
N VAL A 148 10.05 6.84 18.15
CA VAL A 148 9.39 5.70 18.79
C VAL A 148 7.95 5.61 18.31
N ASN A 149 7.58 4.48 17.71
CA ASN A 149 6.20 4.21 17.34
C ASN A 149 5.36 3.80 18.55
N LEU A 150 4.36 4.62 18.86
CA LEU A 150 3.36 4.38 19.90
C LEU A 150 2.18 3.62 19.28
N GLY A 151 2.25 2.29 19.30
CA GLY A 151 1.30 1.41 18.61
C GLY A 151 -0.17 1.62 18.99
N SER A 152 -0.46 1.92 20.26
CA SER A 152 -1.83 2.14 20.75
C SER A 152 -2.48 3.42 20.21
N GLN A 153 -1.68 4.46 19.98
CA GLN A 153 -2.13 5.75 19.46
C GLN A 153 -1.89 5.88 17.94
N CYS A 154 -1.10 4.95 17.38
CA CYS A 154 -0.63 5.00 16.00
C CYS A 154 0.02 6.34 15.67
N GLN A 155 0.90 6.74 16.59
CA GLN A 155 1.70 7.96 16.52
C GLN A 155 3.18 7.60 16.55
N SER A 156 4.02 8.46 15.96
CA SER A 156 5.47 8.36 16.06
C SER A 156 6.00 9.55 16.84
N MET A 157 6.76 9.29 17.90
CA MET A 157 7.33 10.31 18.76
C MET A 157 8.77 10.62 18.35
N PHE A 158 8.99 11.83 17.86
CA PHE A 158 10.30 12.42 17.64
C PHE A 158 10.74 13.22 18.88
N VAL A 159 12.01 13.11 19.26
CA VAL A 159 12.59 13.84 20.38
C VAL A 159 13.70 14.73 19.87
N LEU A 160 13.57 16.02 20.14
CA LEU A 160 14.57 17.04 19.86
C LEU A 160 15.19 17.54 21.17
N GLU A 161 16.46 17.92 21.11
CA GLU A 161 17.09 18.70 22.17
C GLU A 161 16.48 20.10 22.17
N ALA A 162 16.18 20.61 23.36
CA ALA A 162 15.49 21.87 23.62
C ALA A 162 16.44 23.03 23.94
N SER A 163 17.74 22.76 23.94
CA SER A 163 18.80 23.62 24.45
C SER A 163 20.10 23.40 23.68
N ASN A 164 21.09 24.27 23.89
CA ASN A 164 22.42 24.14 23.29
C ASN A 164 23.36 23.36 24.23
N PHE A 165 22.92 22.21 24.73
CA PHE A 165 23.69 21.46 25.73
C PHE A 165 24.77 20.61 25.09
N ARG A 166 24.43 19.81 24.07
CA ARG A 166 25.40 18.96 23.35
C ARG A 166 26.03 19.66 22.17
N TYR A 167 25.21 20.38 21.41
CA TYR A 167 25.61 21.12 20.21
C TYR A 167 24.83 22.43 20.13
N VAL A 168 25.19 23.28 19.17
CA VAL A 168 24.53 24.57 18.96
C VAL A 168 23.29 24.39 18.09
N PHE A 169 22.20 23.91 18.70
CA PHE A 169 20.94 23.62 18.00
C PHE A 169 20.06 24.84 17.75
N TYR A 170 20.14 25.84 18.64
CA TYR A 170 19.26 27.00 18.66
C TYR A 170 20.03 28.28 18.35
N THR A 171 19.48 29.03 17.41
CA THR A 171 19.96 30.36 17.01
C THR A 171 18.80 31.35 17.04
N ALA A 172 19.11 32.63 17.25
CA ALA A 172 18.10 33.69 17.20
C ALA A 172 17.61 33.89 15.76
N ASP A 173 16.30 33.97 15.58
CA ASP A 173 15.65 34.45 14.37
C ASP A 173 15.65 35.99 14.35
N THR A 174 15.17 36.58 13.26
CA THR A 174 15.15 38.04 13.07
C THR A 174 14.34 38.81 14.11
N ASP A 175 13.35 38.16 14.73
CA ASP A 175 12.49 38.71 15.78
C ASP A 175 13.02 38.47 17.21
N GLY A 176 14.20 37.86 17.34
CA GLY A 176 14.82 37.50 18.61
C GLY A 176 14.29 36.20 19.23
N THR A 177 13.35 35.50 18.58
CA THR A 177 12.94 34.17 19.02
C THR A 177 14.01 33.13 18.67
N TYR A 178 14.14 32.08 19.49
CA TYR A 178 15.12 31.02 19.20
C TYR A 178 14.46 29.89 18.44
N TYR A 179 15.11 29.44 17.36
CA TYR A 179 14.66 28.29 16.59
C TYR A 179 15.77 27.26 16.42
N THR A 180 15.36 26.00 16.24
CA THR A 180 16.21 24.92 15.76
C THR A 180 15.72 24.44 14.39
N SER A 181 16.65 23.97 13.56
CA SER A 181 16.33 23.45 12.23
C SER A 181 16.08 21.95 12.30
N VAL A 182 14.94 21.50 11.77
CA VAL A 182 14.60 20.08 11.66
C VAL A 182 14.45 19.76 10.18
N GLY A 183 15.22 18.79 9.70
CA GLY A 183 15.09 18.26 8.35
C GLY A 183 14.12 17.10 8.34
N VAL A 184 13.14 17.13 7.44
CA VAL A 184 12.10 16.10 7.30
C VAL A 184 12.07 15.63 5.86
N VAL A 185 12.24 14.32 5.66
CA VAL A 185 12.21 13.71 4.33
C VAL A 185 10.87 13.00 4.14
N ASN A 186 10.24 13.25 2.99
CA ASN A 186 8.99 12.59 2.62
C ASN A 186 9.23 11.29 1.82
N SER A 187 8.15 10.55 1.54
CA SER A 187 8.19 9.32 0.73
C SER A 187 8.67 9.51 -0.72
N GLY A 188 8.66 10.75 -1.22
CA GLY A 188 9.23 11.11 -2.54
C GLY A 188 10.72 11.40 -2.51
N GLY A 189 11.37 11.36 -1.33
CA GLY A 189 12.79 11.66 -1.16
C GLY A 189 13.10 13.15 -1.04
N THR A 190 12.10 14.03 -1.03
CA THR A 190 12.29 15.47 -0.85
C THR A 190 12.51 15.79 0.62
N CYS A 191 13.59 16.51 0.94
CA CYS A 191 13.78 17.08 2.26
C CYS A 191 13.18 18.50 2.36
N THR A 192 12.45 18.74 3.45
CA THR A 192 11.96 20.05 3.86
C THR A 192 12.62 20.45 5.18
N ALA A 193 13.18 21.66 5.22
CA ALA A 193 13.67 22.28 6.44
C ALA A 193 12.50 22.96 7.19
N VAL A 194 12.34 22.62 8.46
CA VAL A 194 11.29 23.17 9.34
C VAL A 194 11.94 23.82 10.55
N LYS A 195 11.55 25.06 10.85
CA LYS A 195 12.01 25.78 12.05
C LYS A 195 11.12 25.44 13.25
N PHE A 196 11.71 25.00 14.35
CA PHE A 196 11.03 24.72 15.62
C PHE A 196 11.41 25.77 16.67
N TYR A 197 10.42 26.49 17.20
CA TYR A 197 10.57 27.63 18.13
C TYR A 197 10.38 27.26 19.62
N ASN A 198 10.47 25.97 19.94
CA ASN A 198 10.32 25.46 21.30
C ASN A 198 11.71 25.21 21.87
N GLY A 199 12.45 26.23 22.30
CA GLY A 199 13.73 25.99 22.97
C GLY A 199 14.52 27.25 23.28
N THR A 200 15.75 27.05 23.74
CA THR A 200 16.59 28.12 24.27
C THR A 200 18.05 27.93 23.87
N THR A 201 18.85 28.98 23.97
CA THR A 201 20.32 28.91 23.86
C THR A 201 20.99 28.48 25.16
N GLY A 202 20.22 28.18 26.21
CA GLY A 202 20.76 27.72 27.49
C GLY A 202 21.50 26.39 27.35
N THR A 203 22.33 26.09 28.34
CA THR A 203 23.13 24.85 28.38
C THR A 203 22.55 23.83 29.36
N ASN A 204 21.32 24.04 29.84
CA ASN A 204 20.63 23.07 30.68
C ASN A 204 19.98 22.03 29.75
N GLY A 205 20.46 20.79 29.78
CA GLY A 205 19.94 19.72 28.92
C GLY A 205 18.43 19.53 29.10
N GLN A 206 17.67 19.81 28.05
CA GLN A 206 16.21 19.69 28.01
C GLN A 206 15.79 19.02 26.70
N PHE A 207 14.59 18.44 26.66
CA PHE A 207 14.07 17.76 25.47
C PHE A 207 12.62 18.14 25.20
N TYR A 208 12.26 18.28 23.93
CA TYR A 208 10.88 18.37 23.47
C TYR A 208 10.48 17.14 22.68
N LYS A 209 9.19 16.81 22.79
CA LYS A 209 8.58 15.70 22.06
C LYS A 209 7.64 16.28 21.01
N PHE A 210 7.78 15.81 19.78
CA PHE A 210 6.86 16.08 18.70
C PHE A 210 6.24 14.76 18.24
N TYR A 211 4.94 14.76 17.97
CA TYR A 211 4.19 13.57 17.60
C TYR A 211 3.68 13.69 16.18
N PHE A 212 4.00 12.70 15.36
CA PHE A 212 3.37 12.50 14.06
C PHE A 212 2.22 11.52 14.21
N THR A 213 1.16 11.71 13.43
CA THR A 213 -0.01 10.82 13.40
C THR A 213 0.01 10.01 12.11
N CYS A 214 -0.26 8.71 12.21
CA CYS A 214 -0.34 7.86 11.03
C CYS A 214 -1.50 8.27 10.13
N ASN A 215 -1.22 8.39 8.83
CA ASN A 215 -2.19 8.53 7.76
C ASN A 215 -2.43 7.14 7.13
N PRO A 216 -3.57 6.48 7.43
CA PRO A 216 -3.85 5.13 6.92
C PRO A 216 -4.01 5.06 5.40
N GLN A 217 -4.29 6.19 4.75
CA GLN A 217 -4.44 6.27 3.29
C GLN A 217 -3.09 6.16 2.59
N THR A 218 -2.06 6.80 3.12
CA THR A 218 -0.71 6.79 2.51
C THR A 218 0.20 5.73 3.12
N GLY A 219 -0.10 5.26 4.35
CA GLY A 219 0.77 4.34 5.08
C GLY A 219 2.01 5.03 5.65
N TYR A 220 1.98 6.35 5.81
CA TYR A 220 3.06 7.15 6.37
C TYR A 220 2.55 8.08 7.47
N PHE A 221 3.49 8.61 8.25
CA PHE A 221 3.20 9.54 9.32
C PHE A 221 3.16 10.98 8.81
N ASP A 222 2.18 11.73 9.27
CA ASP A 222 1.97 13.14 8.97
C ASP A 222 2.00 13.99 10.25
N GLY A 223 2.39 15.25 10.13
CA GLY A 223 2.37 16.20 11.23
C GLY A 223 2.29 17.64 10.73
N THR A 224 1.86 18.54 11.61
CA THR A 224 1.85 19.97 11.31
C THR A 224 2.49 20.71 12.47
N TYR A 225 3.43 21.59 12.16
CA TYR A 225 4.06 22.44 13.15
C TYR A 225 4.03 23.89 12.67
N GLN A 226 3.41 24.78 13.46
CA GLN A 226 3.29 26.22 13.14
C GLN A 226 2.79 26.47 11.70
N GLY A 227 1.78 25.71 11.26
CA GLY A 227 1.21 25.80 9.90
C GLY A 227 2.03 25.13 8.79
N THR A 228 3.26 24.66 9.07
CA THR A 228 4.07 23.89 8.13
C THR A 228 3.66 22.41 8.19
N ALA A 229 3.13 21.90 7.08
CA ALA A 229 2.76 20.49 6.96
C ALA A 229 3.99 19.63 6.61
N MET A 230 4.14 18.53 7.33
CA MET A 230 5.13 17.48 7.12
C MET A 230 4.35 16.22 6.73
N THR A 231 4.29 15.93 5.44
CA THR A 231 3.49 14.82 4.92
C THR A 231 4.34 13.66 4.43
N ASN A 232 3.81 12.45 4.57
CA ASN A 232 4.42 11.20 4.18
C ASN A 232 5.85 11.02 4.70
N VAL A 233 6.07 11.30 5.98
CA VAL A 233 7.41 11.36 6.58
C VAL A 233 8.07 9.98 6.62
N THR A 234 9.31 9.89 6.15
CA THR A 234 10.13 8.66 6.12
C THR A 234 11.37 8.74 6.99
N SER A 235 12.00 9.92 7.06
CA SER A 235 13.13 10.17 7.94
C SER A 235 13.14 11.59 8.48
N ILE A 236 13.75 11.77 9.64
CA ILE A 236 13.81 13.06 10.34
C ILE A 236 15.10 13.20 11.14
N ALA A 237 15.60 14.42 11.27
CA ALA A 237 16.65 14.77 12.23
C ALA A 237 16.58 16.25 12.61
N GLN A 238 17.09 16.56 13.80
CA GLN A 238 17.44 17.93 14.19
C GLN A 238 18.82 18.27 13.62
N PHE A 239 19.09 19.54 13.34
CA PHE A 239 20.35 19.99 12.75
C PHE A 239 21.03 21.04 13.62
N TYR A 240 22.36 21.01 13.65
CA TYR A 240 23.24 21.95 14.35
C TYR A 240 24.41 22.38 13.46
#